data_AF-A0A2R3QFU9-F1
#
_entry.id   AF-A0A2R3QFU9-F1
#
_cell.length_a   1.000
_cell.length_b   1.000
_cell.length_c   1.000
_cell.angle_alpha   90.00
_cell.angle_beta   90.00
_cell.angle_gamma   90.00
#
_symmetry.space_group_name_H-M   'P 1'
#
loop_
_entity.id
_entity.type
_entity.pdbx_description
1 polymer ?
#
loop_
_entity_poly.entity_id
_entity_poly.type
_entity_poly.pdbx_seq_one_letter_code
_entity_poly.pdbx_strand_id
1 'polypeptide(L)'
;MSVFINLLTSTDKESDLLSALTQLKSGRQGHGVFERDADYFSATEDCAILYSMPAKLYEFAIKKQTLSRIGAQARQGNGAPTRYHRLWWEVLEKSAEEQNGLAWPFMAHGTPYSPFYKASYFRFKWGGDGAEAKADIAHRYPYLNGNYGFKIQAEDLYFEPGLCYGKRTSNFSVQVMPSKHLFSFEGTAISTQGASVDAWVLLGLLNSKPVSYWLSLVCAQHKAYNYLQALPMPNKFDPALGLYALEGWSLMRSLNSVEETSNAFLLPELLQNRLFGFDRLRTENRLSGIKEAIDVIAFDLYGLSAEDQEIINRGNDLYRAEDEDSDEDDDGPDEDVEQSSAIELLPSVYSWACGVAFGRFDWRLATGERAAPAEPEPFDPLPAKSPGMLPDGAMPFHTHAGILVDDPGHPYDLARLTEEVLARVDVTVPDDVRRWLQRDFFPFHLQRYSKSRRKAPIYWPLSTASGSYTLWVYYPSLSSQTLYTAINDFVEPKLKQVGADVTTLRNKGSARTRDDEKQFEALQAFELELIELRDTLLKLAPTYKPNHDDGVQITAAPLWPLFRHKPWQKVLKDTWAKLEKGDYDWAHLAMNYWPERVREKCKTDKSLAIAHSLEDLYIEPPPKEKKARKKKGEA
;
A
#
# COMPACT_ATOMS: atom_id res chain seq x y z
N MET A 1 -24.72 -2.15 -43.38
CA MET A 1 -23.85 -1.18 -42.70
C MET A 1 -24.72 -0.20 -41.94
N SER A 2 -24.56 -0.16 -40.62
CA SER A 2 -25.26 0.72 -39.70
C SER A 2 -24.40 1.95 -39.40
N VAL A 3 -25.04 3.11 -39.24
CA VAL A 3 -24.38 4.38 -38.92
C VAL A 3 -24.57 4.68 -37.43
N PHE A 4 -23.47 4.91 -36.72
CA PHE A 4 -23.44 5.31 -35.32
C PHE A 4 -22.92 6.74 -35.23
N ILE A 5 -23.55 7.57 -34.41
CA ILE A 5 -23.16 8.96 -34.19
C ILE A 5 -22.93 9.14 -32.69
N ASN A 6 -21.67 9.37 -32.30
CA ASN A 6 -21.30 9.59 -30.91
C ASN A 6 -21.55 11.05 -30.52
N LEU A 7 -22.51 11.25 -29.62
CA LEU A 7 -22.87 12.55 -29.04
C LEU A 7 -22.84 12.49 -27.51
N LEU A 8 -22.09 11.56 -26.92
CA LEU A 8 -22.07 11.36 -25.47
C LEU A 8 -21.58 12.60 -24.73
N THR A 9 -20.56 13.26 -25.28
CA THR A 9 -19.89 14.44 -24.69
C THR A 9 -20.34 15.76 -25.32
N SER A 10 -21.32 15.74 -26.22
CA SER A 10 -21.83 16.94 -26.89
C SER A 10 -22.70 17.77 -25.95
N THR A 11 -22.37 19.05 -25.83
CA THR A 11 -23.17 20.05 -25.08
C THR A 11 -24.43 20.47 -25.84
N ASP A 12 -24.39 20.47 -27.18
CA ASP A 12 -25.51 20.76 -28.07
C ASP A 12 -25.72 19.61 -29.07
N LYS A 13 -26.40 18.58 -28.59
CA LYS A 13 -26.64 17.34 -29.34
C LYS A 13 -27.43 17.56 -30.63
N GLU A 14 -28.29 18.58 -30.68
CA GLU A 14 -29.10 18.86 -31.87
C GLU A 14 -28.22 19.42 -33.00
N SER A 15 -27.44 20.45 -32.68
CA SER A 15 -26.50 21.06 -33.64
C SER A 15 -25.45 20.06 -34.12
N ASP A 16 -24.87 19.29 -33.20
CA ASP A 16 -23.82 18.32 -33.54
C ASP A 16 -24.36 17.13 -34.34
N LEU A 17 -25.58 16.66 -34.03
CA LEU A 17 -26.26 15.64 -34.85
C LEU A 17 -26.54 16.15 -36.26
N LEU A 18 -27.05 17.37 -36.39
CA LEU A 18 -27.35 17.98 -37.69
C LEU A 18 -26.07 18.15 -38.52
N SER A 19 -24.98 18.58 -37.89
CA SER A 19 -23.65 18.69 -38.50
C SER A 19 -23.15 17.33 -38.98
N ALA A 20 -23.20 16.31 -38.13
CA ALA A 20 -22.79 14.94 -38.45
C ALA A 20 -23.59 14.35 -39.64
N LEU A 21 -24.92 14.52 -39.64
CA LEU A 21 -25.79 14.08 -40.73
C LEU A 21 -25.52 14.84 -42.05
N THR A 22 -25.22 16.14 -41.97
CA THR A 22 -24.89 16.96 -43.14
C THR A 22 -23.56 16.54 -43.75
N GLN A 23 -22.55 16.27 -42.92
CA GLN A 23 -21.27 15.74 -43.35
C GLN A 23 -21.44 14.38 -44.03
N LEU A 24 -22.17 13.46 -43.40
CA LEU A 24 -22.47 12.12 -43.94
C LEU A 24 -23.12 12.21 -45.33
N LYS A 25 -24.14 13.07 -45.49
CA LYS A 25 -24.81 13.31 -46.79
C LYS A 25 -23.87 13.87 -47.87
N SER A 26 -22.85 14.62 -47.47
CA SER A 26 -21.83 15.17 -48.37
C SER A 26 -20.69 14.19 -48.71
N GLY A 27 -20.76 12.94 -48.22
CA GLY A 27 -19.70 11.94 -48.40
C GLY A 27 -18.48 12.17 -47.52
N ARG A 28 -18.58 13.02 -46.48
CA ARG A 28 -17.53 13.27 -45.50
C ARG A 28 -17.89 12.54 -44.20
N GLN A 29 -16.95 11.79 -43.64
CA GLN A 29 -17.11 11.24 -42.29
C GLN A 29 -16.59 12.26 -41.26
N GLY A 30 -17.46 12.68 -40.34
CA GLY A 30 -17.08 13.48 -39.19
C GLY A 30 -16.44 12.63 -38.10
N HIS A 31 -15.65 13.25 -37.21
CA HIS A 31 -14.91 12.55 -36.15
C HIS A 31 -15.78 11.74 -35.16
N GLY A 32 -17.09 11.98 -35.09
CA GLY A 32 -18.04 11.25 -34.24
C GLY A 32 -18.92 10.26 -34.99
N VAL A 33 -18.67 10.00 -36.27
CA VAL A 33 -19.53 9.17 -37.13
C VAL A 33 -18.82 7.87 -37.49
N PHE A 34 -19.45 6.74 -37.18
CA PHE A 34 -18.89 5.41 -37.38
C PHE A 34 -19.84 4.56 -38.21
N GLU A 35 -19.39 4.08 -39.37
CA GLU A 35 -20.12 3.12 -40.16
C GLU A 35 -19.60 1.70 -39.86
N ARG A 36 -20.48 0.80 -39.42
CA ARG A 36 -20.12 -0.56 -39.00
C ARG A 36 -21.10 -1.59 -39.54
N ASP A 37 -20.60 -2.77 -39.92
CA ASP A 37 -21.47 -3.89 -40.19
C ASP A 37 -21.92 -4.54 -38.88
N ALA A 38 -23.20 -4.90 -38.76
CA ALA A 38 -23.78 -5.43 -37.53
C ALA A 38 -23.13 -6.77 -37.14
N ASP A 39 -22.65 -7.52 -38.12
CA ASP A 39 -21.95 -8.78 -37.89
C ASP A 39 -20.64 -8.61 -37.10
N TYR A 40 -20.04 -7.41 -37.07
CA TYR A 40 -18.79 -7.13 -36.33
C TYR A 40 -18.97 -7.30 -34.82
N PHE A 41 -20.16 -7.01 -34.28
CA PHE A 41 -20.39 -7.03 -32.85
C PHE A 41 -20.35 -8.45 -32.28
N SER A 42 -20.64 -9.47 -33.11
CA SER A 42 -20.52 -10.89 -32.75
C SER A 42 -19.09 -11.37 -32.46
N ALA A 43 -18.08 -10.51 -32.72
CA ALA A 43 -16.68 -10.79 -32.42
C ALA A 43 -16.36 -10.86 -30.92
N THR A 44 -17.19 -10.24 -30.08
CA THR A 44 -17.08 -10.28 -28.62
C THR A 44 -18.08 -11.29 -28.05
N GLU A 45 -17.74 -11.97 -26.94
CA GLU A 45 -18.61 -13.02 -26.38
C GLU A 45 -20.01 -12.50 -26.00
N ASP A 46 -20.11 -11.25 -25.57
CA ASP A 46 -21.37 -10.60 -25.17
C ASP A 46 -22.04 -9.80 -26.30
N CYS A 47 -21.51 -9.87 -27.52
CA CYS A 47 -21.99 -9.09 -28.67
C CYS A 47 -22.06 -7.56 -28.41
N ALA A 48 -21.07 -7.02 -27.68
CA ALA A 48 -21.04 -5.62 -27.28
C ALA A 48 -20.98 -4.68 -28.51
N ILE A 49 -21.77 -3.60 -28.48
CA ILE A 49 -21.87 -2.62 -29.57
C ILE A 49 -20.73 -1.59 -29.44
N LEU A 50 -19.48 -2.01 -29.68
CA LEU A 50 -18.31 -1.11 -29.61
C LEU A 50 -18.14 -0.40 -30.96
N TYR A 51 -19.06 0.51 -31.27
CA TYR A 51 -19.15 1.16 -32.58
C TYR A 51 -17.95 2.07 -32.89
N SER A 52 -17.31 2.64 -31.86
CA SER A 52 -16.13 3.50 -31.98
C SER A 52 -14.83 2.72 -32.16
N MET A 53 -14.82 1.41 -31.90
CA MET A 53 -13.62 0.59 -32.00
C MET A 53 -13.11 0.54 -33.46
N PRO A 54 -11.80 0.74 -33.68
CA PRO A 54 -11.15 0.49 -34.96
C PRO A 54 -11.43 -0.91 -35.52
N ALA A 55 -11.73 -1.01 -36.82
CA ALA A 55 -12.07 -2.28 -37.47
C ALA A 55 -10.93 -3.32 -37.33
N LYS A 56 -9.67 -2.87 -37.33
CA LYS A 56 -8.51 -3.73 -37.17
C LYS A 56 -8.47 -4.47 -35.83
N LEU A 57 -8.84 -3.82 -34.73
CA LEU A 57 -8.91 -4.49 -33.42
C LEU A 57 -9.97 -5.59 -33.40
N TYR A 58 -11.11 -5.38 -34.09
CA TYR A 58 -12.11 -6.42 -34.29
C TYR A 58 -11.61 -7.58 -35.14
N GLU A 59 -10.84 -7.34 -36.21
CA GLU A 59 -10.27 -8.41 -37.02
C GLU A 59 -9.43 -9.39 -36.17
N PHE A 60 -8.68 -8.89 -35.18
CA PHE A 60 -7.95 -9.72 -34.23
C PHE A 60 -8.87 -10.49 -33.28
N ALA A 61 -9.92 -9.84 -32.77
CA ALA A 61 -10.93 -10.51 -31.93
C ALA A 61 -11.64 -11.65 -32.68
N ILE A 62 -12.01 -11.43 -33.95
CA ILE A 62 -12.66 -12.44 -34.82
C ILE A 62 -11.73 -13.62 -35.09
N LYS A 63 -10.43 -13.36 -35.32
CA LYS A 63 -9.42 -14.42 -35.46
C LYS A 63 -9.22 -15.21 -34.15
N LYS A 64 -9.77 -14.71 -33.05
CA LYS A 64 -9.70 -15.28 -31.70
C LYS A 64 -8.26 -15.53 -31.25
N GLN A 65 -7.30 -14.76 -31.74
CA GLN A 65 -5.96 -14.76 -31.17
C GLN A 65 -6.00 -13.86 -29.94
N THR A 66 -6.12 -14.46 -28.76
CA THR A 66 -6.26 -13.73 -27.50
C THR A 66 -5.07 -13.97 -26.57
N LEU A 67 -5.00 -13.21 -25.47
CA LEU A 67 -4.01 -13.38 -24.41
C LEU A 67 -3.94 -14.84 -23.95
N SER A 68 -5.10 -15.48 -23.70
CA SER A 68 -5.18 -16.87 -23.27
C SER A 68 -4.68 -17.86 -24.34
N ARG A 69 -4.91 -17.58 -25.63
CA ARG A 69 -4.45 -18.45 -26.72
C ARG A 69 -2.97 -18.37 -27.00
N ILE A 70 -2.34 -17.24 -26.72
CA ILE A 70 -0.87 -17.14 -26.74
C ILE A 70 -0.26 -17.75 -25.49
N GLY A 71 -1.06 -18.30 -24.55
CA GLY A 71 -0.60 -19.05 -23.38
C GLY A 71 -0.39 -18.21 -22.11
N ALA A 72 -0.64 -16.90 -22.15
CA ALA A 72 -0.63 -16.05 -20.96
C ALA A 72 -2.01 -16.10 -20.26
N GLN A 73 -2.03 -16.31 -18.95
CA GLN A 73 -3.27 -16.56 -18.21
C GLN A 73 -3.51 -15.52 -17.12
N ALA A 74 -4.50 -14.65 -17.32
CA ALA A 74 -4.98 -13.78 -16.26
C ALA A 74 -5.85 -14.56 -15.26
N ARG A 75 -5.62 -14.41 -13.96
CA ARG A 75 -6.33 -15.10 -12.87
C ARG A 75 -6.47 -14.21 -11.64
N GLN A 76 -7.65 -14.25 -11.03
CA GLN A 76 -7.91 -13.60 -9.74
C GLN A 76 -7.48 -14.49 -8.57
N GLY A 77 -7.01 -13.86 -7.49
CA GLY A 77 -6.42 -14.57 -6.36
C GLY A 77 -7.25 -14.47 -5.09
N ASN A 78 -6.59 -14.03 -4.03
CA ASN A 78 -7.10 -14.03 -2.67
C ASN A 78 -8.11 -12.88 -2.42
N GLY A 79 -9.34 -13.25 -2.06
CA GLY A 79 -10.42 -12.35 -1.63
C GLY A 79 -10.75 -12.49 -0.13
N ALA A 80 -9.80 -12.91 0.69
CA ALA A 80 -9.95 -13.03 2.12
C ALA A 80 -10.01 -11.65 2.82
N PRO A 81 -10.56 -11.58 4.04
CA PRO A 81 -10.75 -10.33 4.77
C PRO A 81 -9.46 -9.57 5.07
N THR A 82 -9.58 -8.25 5.26
CA THR A 82 -8.46 -7.34 5.53
C THR A 82 -7.69 -7.63 6.82
N ARG A 83 -8.22 -8.47 7.74
CA ARG A 83 -7.53 -8.86 8.97
C ARG A 83 -6.16 -9.53 8.71
N TYR A 84 -6.01 -10.21 7.57
CA TYR A 84 -4.77 -10.87 7.17
C TYR A 84 -3.77 -9.96 6.45
N HIS A 85 -4.16 -8.73 6.12
CA HIS A 85 -3.33 -7.80 5.37
C HIS A 85 -2.47 -6.98 6.32
N ARG A 86 -1.17 -6.86 6.08
CA ARG A 86 -0.28 -5.91 6.77
C ARG A 86 0.43 -5.07 5.73
N LEU A 87 0.76 -3.83 6.06
CA LEU A 87 1.77 -3.10 5.30
C LEU A 87 3.12 -3.72 5.59
N TRP A 88 4.02 -3.75 4.61
CA TRP A 88 5.25 -4.54 4.72
C TRP A 88 6.16 -4.07 5.87
N TRP A 89 6.07 -2.79 6.27
CA TRP A 89 6.78 -2.25 7.44
C TRP A 89 6.12 -2.57 8.80
N GLU A 90 4.93 -3.16 8.82
CA GLU A 90 4.33 -3.69 10.05
C GLU A 90 4.85 -5.09 10.39
N VAL A 91 5.28 -5.85 9.38
CA VAL A 91 5.77 -7.23 9.56
C VAL A 91 7.25 -7.16 9.91
N LEU A 92 7.61 -7.72 11.07
CA LEU A 92 9.01 -7.84 11.46
C LEU A 92 9.76 -8.74 10.49
N GLU A 93 11.04 -8.45 10.28
CA GLU A 93 11.93 -9.24 9.41
C GLU A 93 11.88 -10.73 9.75
N LYS A 94 12.00 -11.08 11.03
CA LYS A 94 11.88 -12.46 11.50
C LYS A 94 10.60 -13.15 11.01
N SER A 95 9.44 -12.49 11.17
CA SER A 95 8.15 -13.00 10.72
C SER A 95 8.04 -13.01 9.18
N ALA A 96 8.66 -12.03 8.51
CA ALA A 96 8.69 -11.91 7.06
C ALA A 96 9.57 -12.97 6.39
N GLU A 97 10.50 -13.60 7.13
CA GLU A 97 11.41 -14.65 6.65
C GLU A 97 10.94 -16.07 7.02
N GLU A 98 10.00 -16.20 7.97
CA GLU A 98 9.41 -17.47 8.36
C GLU A 98 8.85 -18.23 7.16
N GLN A 99 9.04 -19.56 7.18
CA GLN A 99 8.65 -20.45 6.08
C GLN A 99 9.22 -19.98 4.73
N ASN A 100 10.49 -19.53 4.72
CA ASN A 100 11.17 -19.00 3.53
C ASN A 100 10.45 -17.78 2.90
N GLY A 101 9.83 -16.97 3.76
CA GLY A 101 9.04 -15.80 3.39
C GLY A 101 7.61 -16.09 2.96
N LEU A 102 7.14 -17.33 3.11
CA LEU A 102 5.77 -17.74 2.75
C LEU A 102 4.79 -17.65 3.93
N ALA A 103 5.27 -17.36 5.15
CA ALA A 103 4.37 -17.02 6.26
C ALA A 103 3.70 -15.65 6.05
N TRP A 104 4.46 -14.70 5.49
CA TRP A 104 4.03 -13.34 5.18
C TRP A 104 4.48 -12.91 3.78
N PRO A 105 4.07 -13.62 2.70
CA PRO A 105 4.42 -13.26 1.34
C PRO A 105 3.96 -11.84 1.03
N PHE A 106 4.70 -11.18 0.14
CA PHE A 106 4.21 -9.96 -0.46
C PHE A 106 2.94 -10.24 -1.26
N MET A 107 2.10 -9.24 -1.42
CA MET A 107 0.86 -9.35 -2.14
C MET A 107 0.76 -8.30 -3.25
N ALA A 108 0.52 -8.76 -4.48
CA ALA A 108 0.01 -7.91 -5.53
C ALA A 108 -1.43 -7.52 -5.18
N HIS A 109 -1.63 -6.26 -4.78
CA HIS A 109 -2.93 -5.67 -4.46
C HIS A 109 -3.34 -4.69 -5.56
N GLY A 110 -4.63 -4.40 -5.75
CA GLY A 110 -5.08 -3.28 -6.59
C GLY A 110 -4.58 -1.94 -6.03
N THR A 111 -4.11 -1.04 -6.89
CA THR A 111 -3.63 0.31 -6.54
C THR A 111 -3.83 1.25 -7.73
N PRO A 112 -3.51 2.56 -7.58
CA PRO A 112 -3.47 3.50 -8.69
C PRO A 112 -2.55 3.08 -9.84
N TYR A 113 -2.73 3.76 -10.97
CA TYR A 113 -1.99 3.56 -12.21
C TYR A 113 -0.47 3.64 -12.00
N SER A 114 0.25 2.59 -12.38
CA SER A 114 1.70 2.50 -12.26
C SER A 114 2.21 1.50 -13.30
N PRO A 115 2.65 1.92 -14.50
CA PRO A 115 3.10 0.98 -15.52
C PRO A 115 4.48 0.40 -15.18
N PHE A 116 4.73 -0.82 -15.65
CA PHE A 116 6.00 -1.56 -15.56
C PHE A 116 6.41 -2.00 -14.15
N TYR A 117 6.55 -1.07 -13.21
CA TYR A 117 6.93 -1.33 -11.82
C TYR A 117 5.89 -0.76 -10.85
N LYS A 118 5.79 -1.41 -9.70
CA LYS A 118 5.02 -0.90 -8.56
C LYS A 118 5.59 -1.44 -7.26
N ALA A 119 5.65 -0.59 -6.25
CA ALA A 119 6.02 -1.00 -4.91
C ALA A 119 4.95 -1.94 -4.30
N SER A 120 5.40 -3.08 -3.80
CA SER A 120 4.59 -4.04 -3.05
C SER A 120 4.44 -3.57 -1.61
N TYR A 121 3.34 -2.86 -1.34
CA TYR A 121 3.06 -2.31 -0.01
C TYR A 121 2.48 -3.33 0.97
N PHE A 122 1.77 -4.34 0.48
CA PHE A 122 1.04 -5.29 1.31
C PHE A 122 1.79 -6.62 1.43
N ARG A 123 1.73 -7.19 2.63
CA ARG A 123 1.98 -8.59 2.93
C ARG A 123 0.68 -9.23 3.43
N PHE A 124 0.57 -10.54 3.24
CA PHE A 124 -0.62 -11.29 3.65
C PHE A 124 -0.22 -12.44 4.56
N LYS A 125 -0.92 -12.63 5.68
CA LYS A 125 -0.68 -13.74 6.61
C LYS A 125 -1.10 -15.06 5.98
N TRP A 126 -0.14 -15.82 5.47
CA TRP A 126 -0.35 -17.06 4.70
C TRP A 126 0.30 -18.31 5.33
N GLY A 127 0.94 -18.18 6.50
CA GLY A 127 1.61 -19.29 7.16
C GLY A 127 0.75 -20.55 7.30
N GLY A 128 1.39 -21.71 7.15
CA GLY A 128 0.69 -23.00 7.22
C GLY A 128 -0.25 -23.23 6.03
N ASP A 129 0.17 -22.83 4.83
CA ASP A 129 -0.62 -22.94 3.59
C ASP A 129 -2.00 -22.25 3.68
N GLY A 130 -2.04 -21.08 4.31
CA GLY A 130 -3.25 -20.29 4.48
C GLY A 130 -4.32 -20.93 5.36
N ALA A 131 -3.97 -21.90 6.22
CA ALA A 131 -4.92 -22.65 7.04
C ALA A 131 -5.85 -21.74 7.86
N GLU A 132 -5.33 -20.68 8.48
CA GLU A 132 -6.13 -19.72 9.25
C GLU A 132 -7.17 -19.00 8.37
N ALA A 133 -6.75 -18.52 7.19
CA ALA A 133 -7.58 -17.81 6.22
C ALA A 133 -8.65 -18.71 5.60
N LYS A 134 -8.28 -19.94 5.22
CA LYS A 134 -9.19 -20.97 4.71
C LYS A 134 -10.25 -21.32 5.75
N ALA A 135 -9.86 -21.46 7.03
CA ALA A 135 -10.77 -21.72 8.14
C ALA A 135 -11.75 -20.55 8.38
N ASP A 136 -11.30 -19.30 8.30
CA ASP A 136 -12.17 -18.10 8.46
C ASP A 136 -13.21 -18.04 7.35
N ILE A 137 -12.83 -18.30 6.10
CA ILE A 137 -13.79 -18.34 4.98
C ILE A 137 -14.84 -19.43 5.22
N ALA A 138 -14.43 -20.62 5.64
CA ALA A 138 -15.35 -21.72 5.94
C ALA A 138 -16.30 -21.38 7.11
N HIS A 139 -15.80 -20.72 8.15
CA HIS A 139 -16.59 -20.29 9.30
C HIS A 139 -17.57 -19.15 8.94
N ARG A 140 -17.09 -18.13 8.21
CA ARG A 140 -17.87 -16.94 7.84
C ARG A 140 -18.92 -17.20 6.77
N TYR A 141 -18.67 -18.17 5.89
CA TYR A 141 -19.58 -18.56 4.83
C TYR A 141 -19.96 -20.05 4.93
N PRO A 142 -20.74 -20.47 5.95
CA PRO A 142 -21.08 -21.88 6.17
C PRO A 142 -21.82 -22.53 4.99
N TYR A 143 -22.49 -21.73 4.16
CA TYR A 143 -23.20 -22.18 2.96
C TYR A 143 -22.26 -22.66 1.84
N LEU A 144 -20.96 -22.36 1.90
CA LEU A 144 -19.96 -22.88 0.98
C LEU A 144 -19.55 -24.33 1.29
N ASN A 145 -20.00 -24.90 2.42
CA ASN A 145 -19.72 -26.28 2.84
C ASN A 145 -18.21 -26.61 2.82
N GLY A 146 -17.37 -25.69 3.31
CA GLY A 146 -15.91 -25.85 3.34
C GLY A 146 -15.20 -25.50 2.04
N ASN A 147 -15.92 -25.18 0.96
CA ASN A 147 -15.32 -24.74 -0.30
C ASN A 147 -14.82 -23.28 -0.19
N TYR A 148 -13.63 -23.09 0.37
CA TYR A 148 -12.96 -21.79 0.40
C TYR A 148 -12.57 -21.27 -0.99
N GLY A 149 -12.57 -22.15 -2.01
CA GLY A 149 -12.20 -21.88 -3.40
C GLY A 149 -13.04 -20.79 -4.08
N PHE A 150 -14.19 -20.41 -3.51
CA PHE A 150 -14.95 -19.25 -3.96
C PHE A 150 -14.27 -17.90 -3.64
N LYS A 151 -13.45 -17.86 -2.58
CA LYS A 151 -12.80 -16.64 -2.08
C LYS A 151 -11.29 -16.65 -2.22
N ILE A 152 -10.64 -17.81 -2.13
CA ILE A 152 -9.22 -17.97 -2.41
C ILE A 152 -9.12 -18.80 -3.69
N GLN A 153 -8.60 -18.20 -4.75
CA GLN A 153 -8.52 -18.81 -6.08
C GLN A 153 -7.08 -18.80 -6.59
N ALA A 154 -6.84 -19.68 -7.58
CA ALA A 154 -5.58 -19.76 -8.33
C ALA A 154 -4.33 -19.90 -7.43
N GLU A 155 -4.45 -20.67 -6.34
CA GLU A 155 -3.34 -20.94 -5.42
C GLU A 155 -2.17 -21.65 -6.11
N ASP A 156 -2.45 -22.39 -7.18
CA ASP A 156 -1.44 -23.02 -8.05
C ASP A 156 -0.52 -22.01 -8.74
N LEU A 157 -0.91 -20.73 -8.79
CA LEU A 157 -0.10 -19.63 -9.33
C LEU A 157 0.51 -18.74 -8.24
N TYR A 158 0.26 -19.02 -6.96
CA TYR A 158 0.88 -18.24 -5.90
C TYR A 158 2.38 -18.50 -5.88
N PHE A 159 3.14 -17.46 -5.55
CA PHE A 159 4.61 -17.45 -5.43
C PHE A 159 5.38 -17.53 -6.74
N GLU A 160 4.69 -17.76 -7.86
CA GLU A 160 5.30 -17.72 -9.18
C GLU A 160 5.53 -16.28 -9.66
N PRO A 161 6.66 -15.97 -10.31
CA PRO A 161 6.86 -14.69 -10.96
C PRO A 161 5.94 -14.56 -12.19
N GLY A 162 5.55 -13.33 -12.51
CA GLY A 162 4.68 -13.06 -13.65
C GLY A 162 4.38 -11.57 -13.78
N LEU A 163 3.24 -11.23 -14.36
CA LEU A 163 2.77 -9.85 -14.38
C LEU A 163 1.54 -9.70 -13.47
N CYS A 164 1.23 -8.48 -13.04
CA CYS A 164 -0.01 -8.19 -12.33
C CYS A 164 -0.61 -6.86 -12.76
N TYR A 165 -1.87 -6.65 -12.42
CA TYR A 165 -2.60 -5.44 -12.75
C TYR A 165 -3.75 -5.19 -11.76
N GLY A 166 -4.21 -3.93 -11.69
CA GLY A 166 -5.36 -3.56 -10.90
C GLY A 166 -6.67 -3.94 -11.60
N LYS A 167 -7.59 -4.57 -10.87
CA LYS A 167 -8.92 -4.94 -11.39
C LYS A 167 -9.81 -3.70 -11.60
N ARG A 168 -9.80 -2.75 -10.66
CA ARG A 168 -10.56 -1.50 -10.76
C ARG A 168 -9.60 -0.38 -11.13
N THR A 169 -9.63 0.07 -12.38
CA THR A 169 -8.71 1.10 -12.87
C THR A 169 -9.37 1.96 -13.95
N SER A 170 -9.24 3.28 -13.79
CA SER A 170 -9.53 4.29 -14.82
C SER A 170 -8.56 4.15 -15.99
N ASN A 171 -7.26 4.12 -15.68
CA ASN A 171 -6.19 3.84 -16.65
C ASN A 171 -5.64 2.42 -16.45
N PHE A 172 -5.71 1.58 -17.48
CA PHE A 172 -5.13 0.24 -17.41
C PHE A 172 -3.60 0.31 -17.40
N SER A 173 -2.97 -0.42 -16.49
CA SER A 173 -1.52 -0.61 -16.46
C SER A 173 -1.18 -1.99 -15.92
N VAL A 174 -0.06 -2.52 -16.40
CA VAL A 174 0.47 -3.83 -16.00
C VAL A 174 1.86 -3.64 -15.43
N GLN A 175 2.17 -4.40 -14.38
CA GLN A 175 3.43 -4.36 -13.65
C GLN A 175 4.07 -5.75 -13.60
N VAL A 176 5.37 -5.77 -13.34
CA VAL A 176 6.06 -6.99 -12.90
C VAL A 176 5.52 -7.43 -11.54
N MET A 177 5.22 -8.72 -11.42
CA MET A 177 4.94 -9.41 -10.17
C MET A 177 6.15 -10.30 -9.85
N PRO A 178 6.97 -9.92 -8.84
CA PRO A 178 8.12 -10.73 -8.47
C PRO A 178 7.70 -12.09 -7.89
N SER A 179 8.62 -13.05 -7.88
CA SER A 179 8.41 -14.34 -7.22
C SER A 179 8.12 -14.18 -5.72
N LYS A 180 7.61 -15.24 -5.08
CA LYS A 180 7.13 -15.26 -3.69
C LYS A 180 6.02 -14.25 -3.37
N HIS A 181 5.33 -13.73 -4.38
CA HIS A 181 4.11 -12.95 -4.20
C HIS A 181 2.88 -13.86 -4.23
N LEU A 182 1.88 -13.55 -3.40
CA LEU A 182 0.50 -13.90 -3.73
C LEU A 182 -0.18 -12.69 -4.36
N PHE A 183 -1.38 -12.89 -4.90
CA PHE A 183 -2.13 -11.82 -5.55
C PHE A 183 -3.57 -11.83 -5.07
N SER A 184 -4.18 -10.66 -5.00
CA SER A 184 -5.52 -10.50 -4.46
C SER A 184 -6.59 -10.58 -5.55
N PHE A 185 -7.85 -10.46 -5.15
CA PHE A 185 -8.95 -10.25 -6.09
C PHE A 185 -8.87 -8.88 -6.80
N GLU A 186 -8.34 -7.85 -6.12
CA GLU A 186 -8.20 -6.50 -6.68
C GLU A 186 -6.86 -6.29 -7.40
N GLY A 187 -5.81 -7.03 -7.03
CA GLY A 187 -4.53 -7.10 -7.74
C GLY A 187 -4.42 -8.44 -8.43
N THR A 188 -4.82 -8.52 -9.69
CA THR A 188 -4.96 -9.77 -10.43
C THR A 188 -3.63 -10.13 -11.11
N ALA A 189 -3.30 -11.42 -11.19
CA ALA A 189 -2.07 -11.89 -11.83
C ALA A 189 -2.28 -12.28 -13.29
N ILE A 190 -1.20 -12.23 -14.07
CA ILE A 190 -1.06 -12.75 -15.43
C ILE A 190 0.15 -13.68 -15.41
N SER A 191 -0.10 -14.99 -15.44
CA SER A 191 0.96 -15.99 -15.57
C SER A 191 1.49 -15.98 -17.01
N THR A 192 2.81 -15.93 -17.15
CA THR A 192 3.52 -15.91 -18.44
C THR A 192 4.25 -17.23 -18.75
N GLN A 193 4.21 -18.22 -17.86
CA GLN A 193 4.99 -19.46 -18.01
C GLN A 193 4.63 -20.27 -19.27
N GLY A 194 3.37 -20.22 -19.70
CA GLY A 194 2.89 -20.88 -20.91
C GLY A 194 2.91 -20.00 -22.15
N ALA A 195 3.35 -18.73 -22.03
CA ALA A 195 3.21 -17.77 -23.10
C ALA A 195 4.19 -18.03 -24.25
N SER A 196 3.73 -17.85 -25.49
CA SER A 196 4.56 -17.93 -26.69
C SER A 196 5.40 -16.67 -26.93
N VAL A 197 5.30 -15.68 -26.05
CA VAL A 197 5.99 -14.39 -26.11
C VAL A 197 6.71 -14.15 -24.78
N ASP A 198 7.87 -13.51 -24.84
CA ASP A 198 8.62 -13.10 -23.67
C ASP A 198 7.81 -12.16 -22.76
N ALA A 199 7.99 -12.29 -21.44
CA ALA A 199 7.22 -11.54 -20.46
C ALA A 199 7.43 -10.02 -20.56
N TRP A 200 8.62 -9.55 -20.93
CA TRP A 200 8.89 -8.11 -21.12
C TRP A 200 8.23 -7.58 -22.38
N VAL A 201 8.28 -8.34 -23.46
CA VAL A 201 7.61 -7.97 -24.71
C VAL A 201 6.10 -7.88 -24.49
N LEU A 202 5.52 -8.84 -23.75
CA LEU A 202 4.12 -8.79 -23.35
C LEU A 202 3.82 -7.60 -22.44
N LEU A 203 4.66 -7.33 -21.43
CA LEU A 203 4.50 -6.20 -20.52
C LEU A 203 4.51 -4.85 -21.27
N GLY A 204 5.39 -4.69 -22.26
CA GLY A 204 5.44 -3.52 -23.12
C GLY A 204 4.12 -3.35 -23.90
N LEU A 205 3.68 -4.41 -24.59
CA LEU A 205 2.41 -4.37 -25.33
C LEU A 205 1.20 -4.06 -24.44
N LEU A 206 1.12 -4.68 -23.26
CA LEU A 206 -0.01 -4.51 -22.34
C LEU A 206 -0.13 -3.09 -21.76
N ASN A 207 0.96 -2.33 -21.75
CA ASN A 207 0.97 -0.93 -21.31
C ASN A 207 0.77 0.07 -22.48
N SER A 208 0.32 -0.39 -23.65
CA SER A 208 0.06 0.46 -24.82
C SER A 208 -1.38 1.00 -24.86
N LYS A 209 -1.57 2.13 -25.55
CA LYS A 209 -2.87 2.77 -25.79
C LYS A 209 -3.90 1.88 -26.49
N PRO A 210 -3.58 1.07 -27.53
CA PRO A 210 -4.54 0.14 -28.11
C PRO A 210 -5.12 -0.85 -27.10
N VAL A 211 -4.30 -1.39 -26.19
CA VAL A 211 -4.73 -2.32 -25.14
C VAL A 211 -5.62 -1.60 -24.12
N SER A 212 -5.18 -0.45 -23.62
CA SER A 212 -5.96 0.35 -22.67
C SER A 212 -7.32 0.76 -23.23
N TYR A 213 -7.35 1.17 -24.51
CA TYR A 213 -8.57 1.57 -25.19
C TYR A 213 -9.54 0.39 -25.36
N TRP A 214 -9.02 -0.77 -25.80
CA TRP A 214 -9.82 -1.99 -25.91
C TRP A 214 -10.50 -2.34 -24.59
N LEU A 215 -9.73 -2.39 -23.51
CA LEU A 215 -10.24 -2.77 -22.20
C LEU A 215 -11.24 -1.75 -21.64
N SER A 216 -11.00 -0.45 -21.87
CA SER A 216 -11.91 0.62 -21.41
C SER A 216 -13.27 0.53 -22.10
N LEU A 217 -13.31 0.20 -23.39
CA LEU A 217 -14.57 -0.01 -24.11
C LEU A 217 -15.29 -1.30 -23.73
N VAL A 218 -14.56 -2.40 -23.51
CA VAL A 218 -15.17 -3.72 -23.27
C VAL A 218 -15.71 -3.87 -21.85
N CYS A 219 -15.02 -3.30 -20.85
CA CYS A 219 -15.36 -3.57 -19.44
C CYS A 219 -15.33 -2.34 -18.52
N ALA A 220 -15.23 -1.12 -19.10
CA ALA A 220 -15.15 0.13 -18.35
C ALA A 220 -14.10 0.00 -17.22
N GLN A 221 -14.36 0.50 -16.01
CA GLN A 221 -13.39 0.44 -14.90
C GLN A 221 -13.08 -0.97 -14.39
N HIS A 222 -13.96 -1.96 -14.61
CA HIS A 222 -13.84 -3.30 -14.00
C HIS A 222 -13.15 -4.32 -14.93
N LYS A 223 -11.82 -4.29 -14.92
CA LYS A 223 -10.92 -5.15 -15.70
C LYS A 223 -10.84 -6.58 -15.16
N ALA A 224 -11.97 -7.26 -14.99
CA ALA A 224 -12.01 -8.65 -14.53
C ALA A 224 -11.15 -9.58 -15.43
N TYR A 225 -10.61 -10.66 -14.84
CA TYR A 225 -9.60 -11.51 -15.49
C TYR A 225 -10.05 -12.10 -16.84
N ASN A 226 -11.35 -12.38 -17.00
CA ASN A 226 -11.91 -12.92 -18.24
C ASN A 226 -11.80 -11.94 -19.41
N TYR A 227 -11.94 -10.62 -19.17
CA TYR A 227 -11.77 -9.61 -20.22
C TYR A 227 -10.32 -9.55 -20.71
N LEU A 228 -9.34 -9.70 -19.80
CA LEU A 228 -7.94 -9.79 -20.19
C LEU A 228 -7.64 -11.10 -20.92
N GLN A 229 -8.20 -12.23 -20.48
CA GLN A 229 -8.05 -13.51 -21.21
C GLN A 229 -8.55 -13.42 -22.66
N ALA A 230 -9.60 -12.62 -22.89
CA ALA A 230 -10.19 -12.38 -24.21
C ALA A 230 -9.52 -11.23 -24.99
N LEU A 231 -8.52 -10.53 -24.42
CA LEU A 231 -7.83 -9.42 -25.07
C LEU A 231 -7.22 -9.86 -26.41
N PRO A 232 -7.54 -9.22 -27.54
CA PRO A 232 -6.96 -9.55 -28.84
C PRO A 232 -5.47 -9.22 -28.90
N MET A 233 -4.68 -10.18 -29.39
CA MET A 233 -3.23 -10.08 -29.47
C MET A 233 -2.76 -10.04 -30.93
N PRO A 234 -1.70 -9.29 -31.25
CA PRO A 234 -1.10 -9.32 -32.58
C PRO A 234 -0.47 -10.69 -32.89
N ASN A 235 -0.33 -11.00 -34.19
CA ASN A 235 0.27 -12.26 -34.65
C ASN A 235 1.80 -12.28 -34.51
N LYS A 236 2.41 -11.09 -34.44
CA LYS A 236 3.84 -10.89 -34.33
C LYS A 236 4.08 -9.93 -33.17
N PHE A 237 5.28 -10.00 -32.63
CA PHE A 237 5.71 -9.13 -31.54
C PHE A 237 7.07 -8.52 -31.89
N ASP A 238 7.29 -7.31 -31.42
CA ASP A 238 8.57 -6.61 -31.57
C ASP A 238 9.38 -6.72 -30.26
N PRO A 239 10.60 -7.28 -30.29
CA PRO A 239 11.47 -7.34 -29.11
C PRO A 239 11.76 -5.98 -28.46
N ALA A 240 11.69 -4.87 -29.20
CA ALA A 240 11.89 -3.52 -28.67
C ALA A 240 10.89 -3.16 -27.56
N LEU A 241 9.67 -3.72 -27.59
CA LEU A 241 8.71 -3.57 -26.50
C LEU A 241 9.28 -4.04 -25.16
N GLY A 242 10.03 -5.15 -25.18
CA GLY A 242 10.66 -5.70 -23.98
C GLY A 242 11.78 -4.82 -23.44
N LEU A 243 12.60 -4.25 -24.33
CA LEU A 243 13.66 -3.30 -23.95
C LEU A 243 13.08 -2.04 -23.31
N TYR A 244 12.03 -1.48 -23.92
CA TYR A 244 11.32 -0.32 -23.39
C TYR A 244 10.62 -0.61 -22.07
N ALA A 245 10.00 -1.78 -21.91
CA ALA A 245 9.38 -2.18 -20.67
C ALA A 245 10.39 -2.36 -19.53
N LEU A 246 11.57 -2.92 -19.81
CA LEU A 246 12.65 -3.08 -18.83
C LEU A 246 13.24 -1.72 -18.40
N GLU A 247 13.50 -0.83 -19.36
CA GLU A 247 13.93 0.53 -19.04
C GLU A 247 12.86 1.28 -18.25
N GLY A 248 11.59 1.15 -18.66
CA GLY A 248 10.45 1.73 -17.96
C GLY A 248 10.31 1.21 -16.53
N TRP A 249 10.54 -0.08 -16.30
CA TRP A 249 10.58 -0.68 -14.97
C TRP A 249 11.68 -0.06 -14.11
N SER A 250 12.89 0.08 -14.65
CA SER A 250 14.06 0.62 -13.94
C SER A 250 13.84 2.09 -13.53
N LEU A 251 13.31 2.90 -14.46
CA LEU A 251 12.98 4.29 -14.19
C LEU A 251 11.84 4.44 -13.16
N MET A 252 10.76 3.65 -13.29
CA MET A 252 9.67 3.67 -12.30
C MET A 252 10.13 3.21 -10.91
N ARG A 253 11.03 2.22 -10.84
CA ARG A 253 11.66 1.80 -9.59
C ARG A 253 12.53 2.91 -9.00
N SER A 254 13.27 3.65 -9.83
CA SER A 254 14.07 4.80 -9.39
C SER A 254 13.21 5.90 -8.78
N LEU A 255 12.03 6.19 -9.35
CA LEU A 255 11.06 7.14 -8.78
C LEU A 255 10.52 6.66 -7.42
N ASN A 256 10.43 5.35 -7.21
CA ASN A 256 10.02 4.77 -5.94
C ASN A 256 11.18 4.61 -4.93
N SER A 257 12.42 4.87 -5.34
CA SER A 257 13.58 4.76 -4.45
C SER A 257 13.71 5.92 -3.48
N VAL A 258 12.96 7.01 -3.69
CA VAL A 258 12.92 8.17 -2.80
C VAL A 258 11.80 8.09 -1.75
N GLU A 259 10.92 7.10 -1.89
CA GLU A 259 9.79 6.90 -0.98
C GLU A 259 10.12 5.98 0.18
N GLU A 260 10.17 6.50 1.40
CA GLU A 260 10.67 5.74 2.58
C GLU A 260 9.81 4.52 2.97
N THR A 261 8.59 4.47 2.45
CA THR A 261 7.66 3.35 2.61
C THR A 261 7.69 2.37 1.43
N SER A 262 8.50 2.61 0.41
CA SER A 262 8.70 1.69 -0.71
C SER A 262 9.73 0.61 -0.38
N ASN A 263 9.54 -0.59 -0.94
CA ASN A 263 10.55 -1.64 -0.89
C ASN A 263 11.81 -1.31 -1.69
N ALA A 264 11.75 -0.33 -2.61
CA ALA A 264 12.89 0.16 -3.38
C ALA A 264 13.61 1.33 -2.72
N PHE A 265 13.14 1.81 -1.56
CA PHE A 265 13.72 2.99 -0.90
C PHE A 265 15.23 2.88 -0.74
N LEU A 266 15.95 3.94 -1.09
CA LEU A 266 17.39 4.08 -0.95
C LEU A 266 17.74 5.26 -0.04
N LEU A 267 17.37 6.47 -0.45
CA LEU A 267 17.53 7.73 0.28
C LEU A 267 16.42 8.71 -0.13
N PRO A 268 16.10 9.72 0.69
CA PRO A 268 15.24 10.84 0.29
C PRO A 268 15.73 11.51 -1.00
N GLU A 269 14.79 12.06 -1.77
CA GLU A 269 15.07 12.66 -3.09
C GLU A 269 16.18 13.72 -3.06
N LEU A 270 16.17 14.61 -2.07
CA LEU A 270 17.21 15.63 -1.91
C LEU A 270 18.62 15.03 -1.81
N LEU A 271 18.76 13.92 -1.09
CA LEU A 271 20.03 13.23 -0.93
C LEU A 271 20.41 12.44 -2.19
N GLN A 272 19.44 11.82 -2.88
CA GLN A 272 19.69 11.15 -4.15
C GLN A 272 20.06 12.10 -5.28
N ASN A 273 19.42 13.27 -5.35
CA ASN A 273 19.77 14.31 -6.31
C ASN A 273 21.23 14.74 -6.12
N ARG A 274 21.62 15.00 -4.86
CA ARG A 274 22.98 15.43 -4.50
C ARG A 274 24.05 14.36 -4.75
N LEU A 275 23.77 13.09 -4.42
CA LEU A 275 24.78 12.03 -4.40
C LEU A 275 24.82 11.18 -5.68
N PHE A 276 23.65 10.96 -6.30
CA PHE A 276 23.49 10.07 -7.45
C PHE A 276 23.02 10.80 -8.71
N GLY A 277 22.82 12.12 -8.65
CA GLY A 277 22.33 12.90 -9.79
C GLY A 277 20.90 12.54 -10.18
N PHE A 278 20.10 12.03 -9.25
CA PHE A 278 18.69 11.71 -9.50
C PHE A 278 17.92 12.97 -9.89
N ASP A 279 17.23 12.91 -11.03
CA ASP A 279 16.43 13.98 -11.57
C ASP A 279 15.04 13.41 -11.90
N ARG A 280 14.06 13.75 -11.05
CA ARG A 280 12.68 13.30 -11.17
C ARG A 280 12.08 13.71 -12.51
N LEU A 281 12.21 14.98 -12.89
CA LEU A 281 11.64 15.51 -14.12
C LEU A 281 12.23 14.84 -15.36
N ARG A 282 13.55 14.63 -15.40
CA ARG A 282 14.21 13.90 -16.49
C ARG A 282 13.75 12.45 -16.57
N THR A 283 13.59 11.80 -15.42
CA THR A 283 13.12 10.41 -15.31
C THR A 283 11.68 10.28 -15.83
N GLU A 284 10.80 11.18 -15.41
CA GLU A 284 9.39 11.25 -15.85
C GLU A 284 9.27 11.55 -17.35
N ASN A 285 10.08 12.49 -17.87
CA ASN A 285 10.12 12.77 -19.31
C ASN A 285 10.58 11.56 -20.12
N ARG A 286 11.61 10.83 -19.66
CA ARG A 286 12.06 9.60 -20.32
C ARG A 286 10.98 8.52 -20.30
N LEU A 287 10.26 8.38 -19.19
CA LEU A 287 9.12 7.48 -19.06
C LEU A 287 7.99 7.82 -20.05
N SER A 288 7.67 9.11 -20.25
CA SER A 288 6.71 9.53 -21.27
C SER A 288 7.16 9.08 -22.66
N GLY A 289 8.42 9.35 -23.03
CA GLY A 289 8.97 8.94 -24.32
C GLY A 289 8.99 7.42 -24.53
N ILE A 290 9.20 6.63 -23.47
CA ILE A 290 9.10 5.16 -23.51
C ILE A 290 7.67 4.72 -23.83
N LYS A 291 6.67 5.32 -23.18
CA LYS A 291 5.26 5.01 -23.45
C LYS A 291 4.86 5.37 -24.88
N GLU A 292 5.30 6.52 -25.37
CA GLU A 292 5.09 6.94 -26.76
C GLU A 292 5.74 5.97 -27.75
N ALA A 293 6.96 5.51 -27.49
CA ALA A 293 7.63 4.53 -28.34
C ALA A 293 6.91 3.17 -28.35
N ILE A 294 6.42 2.72 -27.19
CA ILE A 294 5.57 1.52 -27.07
C ILE A 294 4.27 1.69 -27.87
N ASP A 295 3.63 2.86 -27.78
CA ASP A 295 2.40 3.15 -28.51
C ASP A 295 2.61 3.08 -30.03
N VAL A 296 3.68 3.69 -30.54
CA VAL A 296 4.04 3.63 -31.97
C VAL A 296 4.18 2.18 -32.43
N ILE A 297 4.95 1.36 -31.70
CA ILE A 297 5.13 -0.05 -32.04
C ILE A 297 3.80 -0.81 -31.98
N ALA A 298 2.99 -0.57 -30.95
CA ALA A 298 1.69 -1.22 -30.80
C ALA A 298 0.75 -0.86 -31.95
N PHE A 299 0.68 0.41 -32.36
CA PHE A 299 -0.12 0.85 -33.51
C PHE A 299 0.28 0.10 -34.78
N ASP A 300 1.58 -0.05 -35.04
CA ASP A 300 2.09 -0.79 -36.19
C ASP A 300 1.76 -2.28 -36.11
N LEU A 301 1.92 -2.92 -34.94
CA LEU A 301 1.62 -4.34 -34.74
C LEU A 301 0.14 -4.68 -34.95
N TYR A 302 -0.77 -3.76 -34.58
CA TYR A 302 -2.20 -3.87 -34.84
C TYR A 302 -2.59 -3.39 -36.25
N GLY A 303 -1.68 -2.78 -37.00
CA GLY A 303 -1.93 -2.23 -38.35
C GLY A 303 -2.92 -1.06 -38.34
N LEU A 304 -2.84 -0.21 -37.32
CA LEU A 304 -3.76 0.91 -37.08
C LEU A 304 -3.34 2.15 -37.86
N SER A 305 -4.28 2.69 -38.64
CA SER A 305 -4.09 3.90 -39.45
C SER A 305 -3.95 5.16 -38.58
N ALA A 306 -3.56 6.29 -39.18
CA ALA A 306 -3.50 7.57 -38.47
C ALA A 306 -4.89 7.98 -37.93
N GLU A 307 -5.95 7.67 -38.67
CA GLU A 307 -7.34 7.89 -38.27
C GLU A 307 -7.71 7.01 -37.06
N ASP A 308 -7.31 5.74 -37.06
CA ASP A 308 -7.54 4.84 -35.92
C ASP A 308 -6.78 5.31 -34.66
N GLN A 309 -5.55 5.80 -34.84
CA GLN A 309 -4.73 6.35 -33.76
C GLN A 309 -5.41 7.58 -33.13
N GLU A 310 -5.98 8.47 -33.94
CA GLU A 310 -6.72 9.63 -33.46
C GLU A 310 -7.96 9.22 -32.65
N ILE A 311 -8.72 8.21 -33.12
CA ILE A 311 -9.88 7.66 -32.41
C ILE A 311 -9.46 7.11 -31.04
N ILE A 312 -8.38 6.32 -31.00
CA ILE A 312 -7.86 5.71 -29.76
C ILE A 312 -7.38 6.80 -28.79
N ASN A 313 -6.61 7.78 -29.26
CA ASN A 313 -6.08 8.85 -28.43
C ASN A 313 -7.23 9.65 -27.80
N ARG A 314 -8.17 10.16 -28.62
CA ARG A 314 -9.33 10.91 -28.12
C ARG A 314 -10.18 10.08 -27.17
N GLY A 315 -10.40 8.81 -27.48
CA GLY A 315 -11.19 7.93 -26.64
C GLY A 315 -10.56 7.70 -25.27
N ASN A 316 -9.25 7.43 -25.22
CA ASN A 316 -8.53 7.32 -23.95
C ASN A 316 -8.56 8.63 -23.15
N ASP A 317 -8.43 9.79 -23.80
CA ASP A 317 -8.49 11.10 -23.13
C ASP A 317 -9.88 11.37 -22.52
N LEU A 318 -10.96 11.01 -23.22
CA LEU A 318 -12.33 11.13 -22.72
C LEU A 318 -12.59 10.23 -21.51
N TYR A 319 -12.18 8.96 -21.58
CA TYR A 319 -12.31 8.05 -20.44
C TYR A 319 -11.54 8.52 -19.21
N ARG A 320 -10.39 9.19 -19.41
CA ARG A 320 -9.63 9.79 -18.32
C ARG A 320 -10.37 10.96 -17.67
N ALA A 321 -10.98 11.83 -18.48
CA ALA A 321 -11.68 13.02 -17.99
C ALA A 321 -13.01 12.71 -17.30
N GLU A 322 -13.80 11.76 -17.82
CA GLU A 322 -15.09 11.36 -17.20
C GLU A 322 -14.91 10.75 -15.80
N ASP A 323 -13.76 10.13 -15.54
CA ASP A 323 -13.47 9.49 -14.25
C ASP A 323 -13.02 10.50 -13.18
N GLU A 324 -12.27 11.55 -13.54
CA GLU A 324 -11.82 12.62 -12.61
C GLU A 324 -13.02 13.32 -11.92
N ASP A 325 -14.19 13.38 -12.58
CA ASP A 325 -15.43 13.95 -12.04
C ASP A 325 -16.24 12.97 -11.15
N SER A 326 -15.87 11.67 -11.11
CA SER A 326 -16.65 10.60 -10.45
C SER A 326 -16.07 10.07 -9.14
N ASP A 327 -14.87 10.52 -8.76
CA ASP A 327 -14.11 10.01 -7.61
C ASP A 327 -14.61 10.52 -6.24
N GLU A 328 -15.72 11.27 -6.18
CA GLU A 328 -16.30 11.78 -4.90
C GLU A 328 -16.88 10.67 -3.97
N ASP A 329 -17.04 9.41 -4.44
CA ASP A 329 -17.79 8.35 -3.73
C ASP A 329 -16.95 7.14 -3.23
N ASP A 330 -15.61 7.13 -3.34
CA ASP A 330 -14.79 6.06 -2.69
C ASP A 330 -14.28 6.52 -1.32
N ASP A 331 -14.89 5.99 -0.24
CA ASP A 331 -14.52 6.16 1.19
C ASP A 331 -13.09 5.62 1.54
N GLY A 332 -12.12 5.72 0.64
CA GLY A 332 -10.70 5.69 0.96
C GLY A 332 -10.22 7.10 1.31
N PRO A 333 -9.21 7.30 2.18
CA PRO A 333 -8.53 8.58 2.17
C PRO A 333 -8.00 8.77 0.75
N ASP A 334 -8.28 9.94 0.15
CA ASP A 334 -7.80 10.35 -1.16
C ASP A 334 -6.38 9.80 -1.37
N GLU A 335 -6.26 8.74 -2.19
CA GLU A 335 -4.98 8.39 -2.79
C GLU A 335 -4.80 9.37 -3.95
N ASP A 336 -4.81 10.67 -3.61
CA ASP A 336 -4.08 11.64 -4.39
C ASP A 336 -2.68 11.04 -4.49
N VAL A 337 -2.34 10.63 -5.71
CA VAL A 337 -0.96 10.53 -6.10
C VAL A 337 -0.45 11.96 -5.98
N GLU A 338 -0.11 12.37 -4.76
CA GLU A 338 0.61 13.60 -4.49
C GLU A 338 1.89 13.43 -5.30
N GLN A 339 1.87 14.01 -6.50
CA GLN A 339 3.06 14.39 -7.20
C GLN A 339 3.82 15.19 -6.17
N SER A 340 4.87 14.57 -5.60
CA SER A 340 5.75 15.17 -4.62
C SER A 340 6.12 16.54 -5.15
N SER A 341 5.43 17.56 -4.66
CA SER A 341 5.71 18.91 -5.08
C SER A 341 7.10 19.23 -4.54
N ALA A 342 7.84 20.11 -5.22
CA ALA A 342 9.16 20.55 -4.77
C ALA A 342 9.19 21.08 -3.31
N ILE A 343 8.03 21.26 -2.68
CA ILE A 343 7.78 21.73 -1.32
C ILE A 343 8.06 20.63 -0.25
N GLU A 344 8.09 19.33 -0.58
CA GLU A 344 8.20 18.23 0.41
C GLU A 344 9.61 17.60 0.60
N LEU A 345 10.62 18.13 -0.09
CA LEU A 345 11.96 17.54 -0.09
C LEU A 345 12.62 17.53 1.30
N LEU A 346 12.49 18.63 2.06
CA LEU A 346 13.10 18.76 3.38
C LEU A 346 12.37 17.95 4.48
N PRO A 347 11.03 18.01 4.62
CA PRO A 347 10.31 17.14 5.55
C PRO A 347 10.61 15.65 5.36
N SER A 348 10.78 15.20 4.12
CA SER A 348 11.18 13.82 3.81
C SER A 348 12.57 13.46 4.36
N VAL A 349 13.52 14.40 4.34
CA VAL A 349 14.85 14.22 4.93
C VAL A 349 14.78 14.20 6.46
N TYR A 350 13.91 15.02 7.07
CA TYR A 350 13.74 15.03 8.53
C TYR A 350 13.10 13.73 9.03
N SER A 351 12.09 13.21 8.33
CA SER A 351 11.49 11.89 8.63
C SER A 351 12.51 10.77 8.51
N TRP A 352 13.30 10.78 7.44
CA TRP A 352 14.40 9.84 7.26
C TRP A 352 15.45 9.93 8.38
N ALA A 353 15.84 11.15 8.79
CA ALA A 353 16.79 11.36 9.89
C ALA A 353 16.25 10.86 11.23
N CYS A 354 14.94 11.02 11.50
CA CYS A 354 14.28 10.37 12.64
C CYS A 354 14.40 8.85 12.53
N GLY A 355 14.20 8.29 11.34
CA GLY A 355 14.39 6.87 11.08
C GLY A 355 15.83 6.39 11.30
N VAL A 356 16.84 7.19 10.97
CA VAL A 356 18.25 6.91 11.31
C VAL A 356 18.45 6.89 12.83
N ALA A 357 17.87 7.86 13.56
CA ALA A 357 17.95 7.92 15.02
C ALA A 357 17.32 6.68 15.69
N PHE A 358 16.25 6.14 15.11
CA PHE A 358 15.61 4.87 15.51
C PHE A 358 16.30 3.61 14.96
N GLY A 359 17.43 3.73 14.27
CA GLY A 359 18.14 2.58 13.68
C GLY A 359 17.42 1.91 12.52
N ARG A 360 16.42 2.55 11.91
CA ARG A 360 15.67 2.03 10.75
C ARG A 360 16.47 2.17 9.46
N PHE A 361 17.11 3.31 9.24
CA PHE A 361 17.81 3.65 8.00
C PHE A 361 19.31 3.79 8.19
N ASP A 362 20.06 3.55 7.12
CA ASP A 362 21.51 3.60 7.13
C ASP A 362 22.04 4.95 6.60
N TRP A 363 22.53 5.80 7.49
CA TRP A 363 23.11 7.10 7.14
C TRP A 363 24.40 7.00 6.32
N ARG A 364 25.10 5.87 6.35
CA ARG A 364 26.36 5.66 5.61
C ARG A 364 26.18 5.67 4.11
N LEU A 365 24.96 5.42 3.61
CA LEU A 365 24.61 5.63 2.21
C LEU A 365 24.73 7.11 1.83
N ALA A 366 24.33 8.01 2.74
CA ALA A 366 24.32 9.45 2.49
C ALA A 366 25.72 10.09 2.63
N THR A 367 26.65 9.42 3.31
CA THR A 367 28.06 9.86 3.42
C THR A 367 29.01 9.16 2.46
N GLY A 368 28.53 8.15 1.72
CA GLY A 368 29.36 7.33 0.82
C GLY A 368 30.21 6.27 1.53
N GLU A 369 30.10 6.13 2.86
CA GLU A 369 30.75 5.06 3.63
C GLU A 369 30.19 3.67 3.28
N ARG A 370 28.96 3.61 2.77
CA ARG A 370 28.35 2.39 2.22
C ARG A 370 27.92 2.64 0.78
N ALA A 371 28.32 1.76 -0.12
CA ALA A 371 27.84 1.80 -1.50
C ALA A 371 26.34 1.45 -1.57
N ALA A 372 25.64 2.06 -2.52
CA ALA A 372 24.30 1.60 -2.90
C ALA A 372 24.39 0.19 -3.48
N PRO A 373 23.47 -0.73 -3.13
CA PRO A 373 23.44 -2.05 -3.74
C PRO A 373 23.09 -1.96 -5.23
N ALA A 374 23.44 -2.98 -6.00
CA ALA A 374 23.05 -3.10 -7.40
C ALA A 374 21.53 -3.13 -7.56
N GLU A 375 21.06 -2.74 -8.75
CA GLU A 375 19.66 -2.90 -9.10
C GLU A 375 19.29 -4.40 -9.08
N PRO A 376 18.19 -4.79 -8.40
CA PRO A 376 17.80 -6.19 -8.32
C PRO A 376 17.24 -6.69 -9.65
N GLU A 377 17.32 -8.01 -9.86
CA GLU A 377 16.62 -8.65 -10.95
C GLU A 377 15.09 -8.49 -10.77
N PRO A 378 14.33 -8.04 -11.79
CA PRO A 378 12.94 -7.62 -11.60
C PRO A 378 11.96 -8.67 -11.07
N PHE A 379 12.18 -9.95 -11.39
CA PHE A 379 11.33 -11.06 -10.98
C PHE A 379 11.83 -11.79 -9.73
N ASP A 380 12.99 -11.40 -9.19
CA ASP A 380 13.54 -11.97 -7.96
C ASP A 380 12.68 -11.60 -6.74
N PRO A 381 12.65 -12.45 -5.71
CA PRO A 381 11.85 -12.17 -4.53
C PRO A 381 12.34 -10.88 -3.85
N LEU A 382 11.39 -10.04 -3.45
CA LEU A 382 11.72 -8.79 -2.78
C LEU A 382 12.34 -9.05 -1.39
N PRO A 383 13.38 -8.27 -1.00
CA PRO A 383 14.00 -8.41 0.30
C PRO A 383 13.06 -8.00 1.45
N ALA A 384 13.36 -8.47 2.67
CA ALA A 384 12.63 -8.07 3.88
C ALA A 384 12.87 -6.59 4.25
N LYS A 385 14.05 -6.05 3.90
CA LYS A 385 14.47 -4.67 4.08
C LYS A 385 14.65 -3.97 2.75
N SER A 386 14.26 -2.70 2.67
CA SER A 386 14.60 -1.89 1.50
C SER A 386 16.10 -1.59 1.45
N PRO A 387 16.67 -1.28 0.27
CA PRO A 387 18.07 -0.90 0.13
C PRO A 387 18.55 0.17 1.11
N GLY A 388 17.71 1.14 1.48
CA GLY A 388 18.02 2.25 2.38
C GLY A 388 18.06 1.89 3.87
N MET A 389 17.61 0.70 4.24
CA MET A 389 17.55 0.27 5.65
C MET A 389 18.91 -0.15 6.20
N LEU A 390 19.00 -0.13 7.53
CA LEU A 390 20.16 -0.59 8.27
C LEU A 390 20.35 -2.12 8.08
N PRO A 391 21.52 -2.59 7.62
CA PRO A 391 21.79 -4.02 7.45
C PRO A 391 21.86 -4.74 8.80
N ASP A 392 21.63 -6.05 8.79
CA ASP A 392 21.77 -6.87 10.00
C ASP A 392 23.17 -6.85 10.58
N GLY A 393 23.23 -6.82 11.91
CA GLY A 393 24.47 -6.75 12.67
C GLY A 393 25.24 -5.44 12.55
N ALA A 394 24.79 -4.50 11.70
CA ALA A 394 25.41 -3.20 11.60
C ALA A 394 25.03 -2.32 12.81
N MET A 395 26.00 -1.56 13.32
CA MET A 395 25.73 -0.64 14.44
C MET A 395 24.80 0.49 13.98
N PRO A 396 23.71 0.78 14.72
CA PRO A 396 22.86 1.93 14.44
C PRO A 396 23.60 3.24 14.73
N PHE A 397 23.08 4.36 14.23
CA PHE A 397 23.60 5.69 14.56
C PHE A 397 23.56 5.95 16.08
N HIS A 398 22.49 5.50 16.71
CA HIS A 398 22.28 5.59 18.15
C HIS A 398 21.69 4.29 18.68
N THR A 399 22.26 3.74 19.76
CA THR A 399 21.74 2.52 20.39
C THR A 399 20.63 2.89 21.38
N HIS A 400 19.45 2.29 21.25
CA HIS A 400 18.30 2.57 22.11
C HIS A 400 17.46 1.30 22.35
N ALA A 401 16.60 1.32 23.38
CA ALA A 401 15.69 0.22 23.73
C ALA A 401 14.31 0.36 23.07
N GLY A 402 14.24 0.92 21.85
CA GLY A 402 12.99 1.21 21.15
C GLY A 402 12.24 2.48 21.60
N ILE A 403 12.82 3.29 22.49
CA ILE A 403 12.22 4.55 22.98
C ILE A 403 13.24 5.67 22.84
N LEU A 404 12.82 6.79 22.25
CA LEU A 404 13.50 8.09 22.29
C LEU A 404 12.59 9.10 23.00
N VAL A 405 13.10 10.29 23.34
CA VAL A 405 12.35 11.27 24.13
C VAL A 405 12.47 12.67 23.54
N ASP A 406 11.45 13.50 23.72
CA ASP A 406 11.54 14.95 23.58
C ASP A 406 11.92 15.56 24.92
N ASP A 407 13.22 15.61 25.22
CA ASP A 407 13.76 16.18 26.46
C ASP A 407 15.17 16.77 26.26
N PRO A 408 15.32 18.10 26.20
CA PRO A 408 16.62 18.75 26.01
C PRO A 408 17.67 18.28 27.02
N GLY A 409 18.83 17.87 26.52
CA GLY A 409 19.95 17.40 27.34
C GLY A 409 19.88 15.91 27.71
N HIS A 410 18.80 15.22 27.36
CA HIS A 410 18.71 13.78 27.53
C HIS A 410 19.57 13.04 26.47
N PRO A 411 20.26 11.93 26.81
CA PRO A 411 21.01 11.14 25.83
C PRO A 411 20.13 10.61 24.68
N TYR A 412 18.87 10.32 24.96
CA TYR A 412 17.88 9.84 23.98
C TYR A 412 17.02 10.96 23.36
N ASP A 413 17.45 12.23 23.43
CA ASP A 413 16.71 13.36 22.86
C ASP A 413 16.61 13.29 21.33
N LEU A 414 15.39 13.04 20.80
CA LEU A 414 15.14 12.83 19.37
C LEU A 414 15.46 14.08 18.54
N ALA A 415 15.23 15.28 19.06
CA ALA A 415 15.56 16.51 18.35
C ALA A 415 17.07 16.61 18.11
N ARG A 416 17.87 16.48 19.19
CA ARG A 416 19.33 16.48 19.11
C ARG A 416 19.86 15.39 18.18
N LEU A 417 19.34 14.17 18.28
CA LEU A 417 19.77 13.06 17.42
C LEU A 417 19.45 13.34 15.95
N THR A 418 18.28 13.89 15.65
CA THR A 418 17.91 14.30 14.29
C THR A 418 18.85 15.39 13.76
N GLU A 419 19.13 16.42 14.56
CA GLU A 419 20.08 17.49 14.21
C GLU A 419 21.49 16.94 13.94
N GLU A 420 21.97 16.00 14.76
CA GLU A 420 23.27 15.33 14.58
C GLU A 420 23.32 14.50 13.30
N VAL A 421 22.24 13.80 12.94
CA VAL A 421 22.14 13.08 11.68
C VAL A 421 22.19 14.05 10.50
N LEU A 422 21.40 15.12 10.53
CA LEU A 422 21.38 16.13 9.45
C LEU A 422 22.76 16.76 9.24
N ALA A 423 23.42 17.15 10.34
CA ALA A 423 24.78 17.67 10.31
C ALA A 423 25.78 16.64 9.76
N ARG A 424 25.64 15.36 10.14
CA ARG A 424 26.52 14.27 9.66
C ARG A 424 26.45 14.08 8.15
N VAL A 425 25.29 14.35 7.55
CA VAL A 425 25.07 14.18 6.11
C VAL A 425 25.10 15.51 5.36
N ASP A 426 25.71 16.55 5.92
CA ASP A 426 25.88 17.86 5.30
C ASP A 426 24.54 18.48 4.80
N VAL A 427 23.46 18.27 5.54
CA VAL A 427 22.18 18.95 5.31
C VAL A 427 22.06 20.10 6.31
N THR A 428 21.67 21.28 5.85
CA THR A 428 21.45 22.45 6.70
C THR A 428 20.46 22.11 7.81
N VAL A 429 20.92 22.20 9.06
CA VAL A 429 20.09 21.95 10.24
C VAL A 429 19.12 23.12 10.40
N PRO A 430 17.80 22.87 10.47
CA PRO A 430 16.81 23.92 10.74
C PRO A 430 17.01 24.58 12.10
N ASP A 431 16.59 25.83 12.23
CA ASP A 431 16.69 26.58 13.49
C ASP A 431 15.92 25.93 14.65
N ASP A 432 14.87 25.13 14.36
CA ASP A 432 14.03 24.50 15.38
C ASP A 432 13.44 23.14 14.92
N VAL A 433 14.28 22.10 14.91
CA VAL A 433 13.86 20.71 14.63
C VAL A 433 12.83 20.22 15.66
N ARG A 434 13.00 20.62 16.92
CA ARG A 434 12.11 20.21 18.01
C ARG A 434 10.67 20.65 17.77
N ARG A 435 10.46 21.89 17.33
CA ARG A 435 9.11 22.39 16.98
C ARG A 435 8.46 21.56 15.88
N TRP A 436 9.21 21.18 14.85
CA TRP A 436 8.70 20.33 13.78
C TRP A 436 8.30 18.94 14.31
N LEU A 437 9.11 18.34 15.18
CA LEU A 437 8.78 17.06 15.84
C LEU A 437 7.49 17.15 16.67
N GLN A 438 7.31 18.24 17.41
CA GLN A 438 6.16 18.45 18.29
C GLN A 438 4.84 18.71 17.54
N ARG A 439 4.90 19.30 16.33
CA ARG A 439 3.71 19.78 15.62
C ARG A 439 3.39 19.00 14.35
N ASP A 440 4.41 18.72 13.55
CA ASP A 440 4.25 18.38 12.14
C ASP A 440 4.69 16.95 11.83
N PHE A 441 5.66 16.40 12.58
CA PHE A 441 6.22 15.08 12.29
C PHE A 441 5.20 13.95 12.36
N PHE A 442 4.40 13.84 13.42
CA PHE A 442 3.45 12.73 13.53
C PHE A 442 2.34 12.76 12.46
N PRO A 443 1.71 13.91 12.15
CA PRO A 443 0.80 14.02 11.00
C PRO A 443 1.46 13.60 9.67
N PHE A 444 2.66 14.11 9.38
CA PHE A 444 3.43 13.77 8.18
C PHE A 444 3.72 12.26 8.10
N HIS A 445 4.21 11.69 9.21
CA HIS A 445 4.48 10.26 9.34
C HIS A 445 3.22 9.41 9.17
N LEU A 446 2.11 9.82 9.79
CA LEU A 446 0.83 9.11 9.69
C LEU A 446 0.32 9.06 8.25
N GLN A 447 0.38 10.17 7.52
CA GLN A 447 -0.01 10.23 6.11
C GLN A 447 0.85 9.27 5.28
N ARG A 448 2.18 9.38 5.40
CA ARG A 448 3.11 8.58 4.60
C ARG A 448 3.07 7.07 4.91
N TYR A 449 2.79 6.72 6.16
CA TYR A 449 2.65 5.34 6.64
C TYR A 449 1.20 4.85 6.66
N SER A 450 0.35 5.42 5.79
CA SER A 450 -0.99 4.91 5.49
C SER A 450 -1.09 4.51 4.02
N LYS A 451 -1.75 3.39 3.74
CA LYS A 451 -2.08 2.94 2.37
C LYS A 451 -3.51 2.42 2.34
N SER A 452 -4.28 2.89 1.38
CA SER A 452 -5.73 2.70 1.33
C SER A 452 -6.36 2.99 2.70
N ARG A 453 -7.21 2.10 3.24
CA ARG A 453 -7.83 2.29 4.57
C ARG A 453 -6.93 1.89 5.75
N ARG A 454 -5.70 1.40 5.50
CA ARG A 454 -4.82 0.89 6.55
C ARG A 454 -3.82 1.95 7.00
N LYS A 455 -3.95 2.39 8.26
CA LYS A 455 -3.08 3.37 8.91
C LYS A 455 -2.07 2.65 9.80
N ALA A 456 -0.78 2.80 9.52
CA ALA A 456 0.27 2.08 10.23
C ALA A 456 1.51 2.94 10.56
N PRO A 457 1.36 4.08 11.26
CA PRO A 457 2.51 4.85 11.74
C PRO A 457 3.34 4.02 12.72
N ILE A 458 4.66 4.05 12.59
CA ILE A 458 5.58 3.25 13.42
C ILE A 458 6.36 4.03 14.49
N TYR A 459 6.22 5.35 14.54
CA TYR A 459 6.82 6.22 15.57
C TYR A 459 5.66 6.82 16.35
N TRP A 460 5.55 6.48 17.64
CA TRP A 460 4.37 6.79 18.44
C TRP A 460 4.70 7.83 19.51
N PRO A 461 4.12 9.05 19.44
CA PRO A 461 4.26 10.05 20.48
C PRO A 461 3.29 9.75 21.63
N LEU A 462 3.79 9.17 22.71
CA LEU A 462 3.09 9.00 23.97
C LEU A 462 3.45 10.17 24.88
N SER A 463 2.50 11.08 25.10
CA SER A 463 2.81 12.37 25.73
C SER A 463 1.99 12.62 27.00
N THR A 464 2.50 13.51 27.85
CA THR A 464 1.72 14.19 28.89
C THR A 464 0.51 14.93 28.31
N ALA A 465 -0.44 15.33 29.16
CA ALA A 465 -1.70 15.96 28.73
C ALA A 465 -1.47 17.22 27.88
N SER A 466 -0.51 18.07 28.27
CA SER A 466 -0.09 19.26 27.52
C SER A 466 0.79 18.97 26.30
N GLY A 467 1.38 17.78 26.21
CA GLY A 467 2.39 17.45 25.18
C GLY A 467 3.81 17.92 25.52
N SER A 468 4.02 18.50 26.72
CA SER A 468 5.30 19.04 27.19
C SER A 468 6.42 18.00 27.35
N TYR A 469 6.07 16.74 27.54
CA TYR A 469 7.01 15.61 27.57
C TYR A 469 6.45 14.47 26.75
N THR A 470 7.23 14.03 25.76
CA THR A 470 6.81 13.02 24.79
C THR A 470 7.84 11.91 24.71
N LEU A 471 7.39 10.67 24.94
CA LEU A 471 8.14 9.47 24.62
C LEU A 471 7.78 9.05 23.20
N TRP A 472 8.78 8.90 22.34
CA TRP A 472 8.63 8.37 21.00
C TRP A 472 8.95 6.88 20.99
N VAL A 473 7.90 6.06 20.90
CA VAL A 473 8.00 4.59 20.91
C VAL A 473 8.08 4.04 19.49
N TYR A 474 9.05 3.16 19.25
CA TYR A 474 9.27 2.52 17.95
C TYR A 474 8.54 1.17 17.86
N TYR A 475 7.50 1.12 17.02
CA TYR A 475 6.65 -0.07 16.87
C TYR A 475 7.43 -1.38 16.62
N PRO A 476 8.43 -1.44 15.73
CA PRO A 476 9.18 -2.68 15.49
C PRO A 476 9.94 -3.22 16.70
N SER A 477 10.25 -2.38 17.70
CA SER A 477 10.95 -2.79 18.94
C SER A 477 10.03 -3.10 20.11
N LEU A 478 8.71 -3.10 19.92
CA LEU A 478 7.77 -3.38 20.99
C LEU A 478 7.97 -4.78 21.59
N SER A 479 7.89 -4.83 22.90
CA SER A 479 7.85 -6.04 23.71
C SER A 479 6.93 -5.85 24.93
N SER A 480 6.70 -6.92 25.69
CA SER A 480 6.01 -6.84 26.99
C SER A 480 6.76 -5.98 28.02
N GLN A 481 8.02 -5.59 27.77
CA GLN A 481 8.80 -4.72 28.65
C GLN A 481 8.76 -3.25 28.26
N THR A 482 8.16 -2.90 27.10
CA THR A 482 8.18 -1.52 26.58
C THR A 482 7.64 -0.51 27.59
N LEU A 483 6.47 -0.77 28.18
CA LEU A 483 5.85 0.17 29.10
C LEU A 483 6.61 0.27 30.43
N TYR A 484 7.17 -0.85 30.93
CA TYR A 484 8.04 -0.84 32.10
C TYR A 484 9.33 -0.05 31.85
N THR A 485 9.93 -0.20 30.67
CA THR A 485 11.11 0.56 30.24
C THR A 485 10.79 2.05 30.17
N ALA A 486 9.65 2.43 29.55
CA ALA A 486 9.18 3.81 29.52
C ALA A 486 9.05 4.42 30.93
N ILE A 487 8.53 3.66 31.89
CA ILE A 487 8.36 4.10 33.28
C ILE A 487 9.72 4.26 33.96
N ASN A 488 10.50 3.19 34.02
CA ASN A 488 11.70 3.09 34.86
C ASN A 488 12.88 3.92 34.33
N ASP A 489 13.03 3.99 33.00
CA ASP A 489 14.24 4.56 32.39
C ASP A 489 14.01 6.00 31.92
N PHE A 490 12.75 6.44 31.79
CA PHE A 490 12.42 7.78 31.29
C PHE A 490 11.54 8.58 32.25
N VAL A 491 10.35 8.07 32.62
CA VAL A 491 9.40 8.86 33.40
C VAL A 491 9.84 9.03 34.86
N GLU A 492 10.26 7.96 35.53
CA GLU A 492 10.71 8.04 36.94
C GLU A 492 11.96 8.92 37.13
N PRO A 493 13.02 8.81 36.31
CA PRO A 493 14.16 9.70 36.39
C PRO A 493 13.77 11.18 36.17
N LYS A 494 12.90 11.45 35.18
CA LYS A 494 12.44 12.81 34.93
C LYS A 494 11.61 13.38 36.08
N LEU A 495 10.72 12.56 36.64
CA LEU A 495 9.90 12.94 37.80
C LEU A 495 10.77 13.25 39.02
N LYS A 496 11.85 12.47 39.25
CA LYS A 496 12.82 12.75 40.31
C LYS A 496 13.56 14.08 40.09
N GLN A 497 13.95 14.38 38.86
CA GLN A 497 14.58 15.66 38.51
C GLN A 497 13.62 16.83 38.77
N VAL A 498 12.41 16.77 38.21
CA VAL A 498 11.40 17.83 38.37
C VAL A 498 11.02 18.04 39.83
N GLY A 499 10.82 16.95 40.60
CA GLY A 499 10.52 17.04 42.03
C GLY A 499 11.64 17.67 42.87
N ALA A 500 12.91 17.49 42.47
CA ALA A 500 14.04 18.17 43.09
C ALA A 500 14.04 19.68 42.79
N ASP A 501 13.71 20.07 41.56
CA ASP A 501 13.59 21.48 41.14
C ASP A 501 12.42 22.17 41.86
N VAL A 502 11.26 21.50 41.94
CA VAL A 502 10.10 21.94 42.74
C VAL A 502 10.49 22.12 44.21
N THR A 503 11.20 21.16 44.79
CA THR A 503 11.66 21.24 46.19
C THR A 503 12.62 22.41 46.40
N THR A 504 13.53 22.65 45.46
CA THR A 504 14.48 23.77 45.52
C THR A 504 13.76 25.11 45.53
N LEU A 505 12.81 25.31 44.62
CA LEU A 505 11.98 26.52 44.56
C LEU A 505 11.07 26.66 45.78
N ARG A 506 10.49 25.56 46.28
CA ARG A 506 9.71 25.56 47.52
C ARG A 506 10.54 26.04 48.71
N ASN A 507 11.79 25.58 48.81
CA ASN A 507 12.71 25.94 49.91
C ASN A 507 13.15 27.42 49.87
N LYS A 508 13.11 28.08 48.69
CA LYS A 508 13.32 29.54 48.61
C LYS A 508 12.21 30.32 49.34
N GLY A 509 11.02 29.75 49.54
CA GLY A 509 9.95 30.34 50.35
C GLY A 509 9.62 31.78 49.92
N SER A 510 9.72 32.73 50.86
CA SER A 510 9.48 34.16 50.64
C SER A 510 10.58 34.88 49.84
N ALA A 511 11.72 34.23 49.59
CA ALA A 511 12.80 34.78 48.76
C ALA A 511 12.61 34.50 47.26
N ARG A 512 11.49 33.87 46.87
CA ARG A 512 11.12 33.68 45.46
C ARG A 512 10.81 35.01 44.81
N THR A 513 11.39 35.23 43.64
CA THR A 513 11.01 36.32 42.74
C THR A 513 9.70 35.97 42.03
N ARG A 514 9.09 36.95 41.34
CA ARG A 514 7.91 36.71 40.49
C ARG A 514 8.18 35.64 39.42
N ASP A 515 9.40 35.58 38.90
CA ASP A 515 9.77 34.58 37.88
C ASP A 515 9.98 33.20 38.52
N ASP A 516 10.52 33.13 39.76
CA ASP A 516 10.55 31.88 40.54
C ASP A 516 9.14 31.36 40.86
N GLU A 517 8.16 32.24 41.14
CA GLU A 517 6.76 31.86 41.37
C GLU A 517 6.15 31.23 40.12
N LYS A 518 6.30 31.86 38.96
CA LYS A 518 5.83 31.31 37.68
C LYS A 518 6.48 29.98 37.34
N GLN A 519 7.79 29.87 37.53
CA GLN A 519 8.52 28.63 37.28
C GLN A 519 8.07 27.53 38.25
N PHE A 520 7.81 27.87 39.52
CA PHE A 520 7.31 26.93 40.51
C PHE A 520 5.93 26.38 40.12
N GLU A 521 4.98 27.23 39.73
CA GLU A 521 3.66 26.80 39.26
C GLU A 521 3.76 25.90 38.01
N ALA A 522 4.60 26.28 37.05
CA ALA A 522 4.81 25.49 35.84
C ALA A 522 5.41 24.11 36.15
N LEU A 523 6.40 24.04 37.05
CA LEU A 523 7.02 22.77 37.45
C LEU A 523 6.07 21.90 38.27
N GLN A 524 5.21 22.47 39.11
CA GLN A 524 4.18 21.69 39.82
C GLN A 524 3.14 21.09 38.86
N ALA A 525 2.69 21.86 37.87
CA ALA A 525 1.80 21.36 36.84
C ALA A 525 2.46 20.24 36.02
N PHE A 526 3.73 20.43 35.67
CA PHE A 526 4.51 19.43 34.93
C PHE A 526 4.77 18.15 35.75
N GLU A 527 5.09 18.28 37.04
CA GLU A 527 5.24 17.15 37.96
C GLU A 527 3.94 16.32 38.03
N LEU A 528 2.79 16.98 38.13
CA LEU A 528 1.49 16.31 38.12
C LEU A 528 1.24 15.57 36.81
N GLU A 529 1.51 16.19 35.66
CA GLU A 529 1.35 15.52 34.36
C GLU A 529 2.27 14.30 34.20
N LEU A 530 3.51 14.35 34.72
CA LEU A 530 4.41 13.20 34.73
C LEU A 530 3.92 12.07 35.63
N ILE A 531 3.32 12.41 36.79
CA ILE A 531 2.65 11.43 37.67
C ILE A 531 1.50 10.75 36.93
N GLU A 532 0.65 11.53 36.25
CA GLU A 532 -0.48 10.98 35.47
C GLU A 532 -0.01 10.08 34.33
N LEU A 533 1.05 10.47 33.62
CA LEU A 533 1.66 9.64 32.57
C LEU A 533 2.19 8.33 33.16
N ARG A 534 2.97 8.39 34.25
CA ARG A 534 3.49 7.21 34.95
C ARG A 534 2.37 6.28 35.39
N ASP A 535 1.35 6.80 36.05
CA ASP A 535 0.26 6.01 36.62
C ASP A 535 -0.58 5.36 35.50
N THR A 536 -0.78 6.06 34.38
CA THR A 536 -1.43 5.50 33.19
C THR A 536 -0.62 4.35 32.59
N LEU A 537 0.71 4.52 32.45
CA LEU A 537 1.60 3.47 31.94
C LEU A 537 1.62 2.25 32.89
N LEU A 538 1.74 2.48 34.20
CA LEU A 538 1.72 1.43 35.24
C LEU A 538 0.42 0.63 35.22
N LYS A 539 -0.72 1.29 34.98
CA LYS A 539 -2.02 0.64 34.85
C LYS A 539 -2.09 -0.29 33.63
N LEU A 540 -1.45 0.08 32.52
CA LEU A 540 -1.51 -0.66 31.26
C LEU A 540 -0.45 -1.79 31.19
N ALA A 541 0.72 -1.59 31.78
CA ALA A 541 1.88 -2.46 31.67
C ALA A 541 1.64 -3.96 32.01
N PRO A 542 0.86 -4.34 33.05
CA PRO A 542 0.67 -5.74 33.42
C PRO A 542 -0.02 -6.58 32.32
N THR A 543 -0.96 -5.99 31.60
CA THR A 543 -1.77 -6.68 30.58
C THR A 543 -1.25 -6.43 29.16
N TYR A 544 -0.45 -5.39 28.96
CA TYR A 544 0.06 -5.02 27.64
C TYR A 544 1.16 -5.99 27.16
N LYS A 545 0.77 -6.97 26.35
CA LYS A 545 1.70 -7.88 25.66
C LYS A 545 1.46 -7.76 24.16
N PRO A 546 2.19 -6.86 23.46
CA PRO A 546 1.96 -6.61 22.04
C PRO A 546 2.39 -7.80 21.18
N ASN A 547 1.72 -7.98 20.05
CA ASN A 547 2.12 -8.90 18.99
C ASN A 547 2.02 -8.18 17.64
N HIS A 548 3.11 -8.13 16.88
CA HIS A 548 3.18 -7.45 15.59
C HIS A 548 2.21 -8.02 14.55
N ASP A 549 1.87 -9.31 14.66
CA ASP A 549 0.86 -9.94 13.82
C ASP A 549 -0.51 -9.29 13.96
N ASP A 550 -0.81 -8.57 15.05
CA ASP A 550 -2.07 -7.85 15.23
C ASP A 550 -2.12 -6.55 14.39
N GLY A 551 -0.96 -6.06 13.96
CA GLY A 551 -0.79 -4.81 13.22
C GLY A 551 -0.77 -3.57 14.10
N VAL A 552 -0.32 -2.45 13.53
CA VAL A 552 -0.04 -1.21 14.25
C VAL A 552 -1.26 -0.67 14.98
N GLN A 553 -2.39 -0.55 14.28
CA GLN A 553 -3.60 0.09 14.84
C GLN A 553 -4.15 -0.67 16.06
N ILE A 554 -4.20 -2.01 16.00
CA ILE A 554 -4.67 -2.82 17.15
C ILE A 554 -3.65 -2.78 18.28
N THR A 555 -2.36 -2.88 17.96
CA THR A 555 -1.27 -2.84 18.95
C THR A 555 -1.21 -1.51 19.72
N ALA A 556 -1.53 -0.40 19.06
CA ALA A 556 -1.57 0.93 19.66
C ALA A 556 -2.89 1.24 20.38
N ALA A 557 -3.96 0.48 20.14
CA ALA A 557 -5.31 0.79 20.63
C ALA A 557 -5.39 0.99 22.17
N PRO A 558 -4.78 0.16 23.04
CA PRO A 558 -4.83 0.39 24.49
C PRO A 558 -4.18 1.70 24.94
N LEU A 559 -3.26 2.23 24.14
CA LEU A 559 -2.46 3.42 24.43
C LEU A 559 -3.15 4.72 23.95
N TRP A 560 -4.36 4.64 23.39
CA TRP A 560 -5.10 5.79 22.84
C TRP A 560 -5.18 7.04 23.75
N PRO A 561 -5.24 6.95 25.10
CA PRO A 561 -5.29 8.13 25.97
C PRO A 561 -4.00 8.97 25.95
N LEU A 562 -2.89 8.38 25.52
CA LEU A 562 -1.56 8.99 25.54
C LEU A 562 -1.20 9.73 24.24
N PHE A 563 -1.93 9.48 23.15
CA PHE A 563 -1.74 10.19 21.88
C PHE A 563 -2.41 11.56 21.88
N ARG A 564 -1.73 12.59 21.37
CA ARG A 564 -2.27 13.96 21.29
C ARG A 564 -2.84 14.33 19.92
N HIS A 565 -2.46 13.62 18.86
CA HIS A 565 -3.04 13.80 17.53
C HIS A 565 -4.49 13.29 17.49
N LYS A 566 -5.46 14.22 17.49
CA LYS A 566 -6.89 13.93 17.67
C LYS A 566 -7.48 12.94 16.65
N PRO A 567 -7.21 13.05 15.33
CA PRO A 567 -7.71 12.08 14.36
C PRO A 567 -7.24 10.65 14.64
N TRP A 568 -5.96 10.48 14.99
CA TRP A 568 -5.41 9.16 15.30
C TRP A 568 -5.92 8.63 16.64
N GLN A 569 -5.98 9.48 17.66
CA GLN A 569 -6.56 9.15 18.96
C GLN A 569 -7.99 8.62 18.82
N LYS A 570 -8.82 9.24 17.96
CA LYS A 570 -10.19 8.77 17.68
C LYS A 570 -10.18 7.37 17.06
N VAL A 571 -9.37 7.15 16.03
CA VAL A 571 -9.22 5.83 15.37
C VAL A 571 -8.84 4.75 16.38
N LEU A 572 -7.87 5.02 17.25
CA LEU A 572 -7.44 4.06 18.28
C LEU A 572 -8.51 3.81 19.33
N LYS A 573 -9.22 4.85 19.79
CA LYS A 573 -10.34 4.71 20.72
C LYS A 573 -11.47 3.85 20.14
N ASP A 574 -11.83 4.08 18.87
CA ASP A 574 -12.85 3.29 18.19
C ASP A 574 -12.39 1.83 17.99
N THR A 575 -11.10 1.62 17.75
CA THR A 575 -10.49 0.29 17.65
C THR A 575 -10.52 -0.43 19.01
N TRP A 576 -10.22 0.28 20.09
CA TRP A 576 -10.29 -0.24 21.45
C TRP A 576 -11.73 -0.65 21.81
N ALA A 577 -12.72 0.16 21.46
CA ALA A 577 -14.14 -0.19 21.68
C ALA A 577 -14.56 -1.46 20.90
N LYS A 578 -14.00 -1.70 19.70
CA LYS A 578 -14.23 -2.93 18.91
C LYS A 578 -13.52 -4.15 19.52
N LEU A 579 -12.31 -3.97 20.09
CA LEU A 579 -11.63 -5.00 20.88
C LEU A 579 -12.47 -5.38 22.12
N GLU A 580 -13.01 -4.41 22.85
CA GLU A 580 -13.89 -4.63 24.00
C GLU A 580 -15.15 -5.42 23.63
N LYS A 581 -15.71 -5.19 22.44
CA LYS A 581 -16.87 -5.94 21.91
C LYS A 581 -16.53 -7.34 21.39
N GLY A 582 -15.27 -7.61 21.10
CA GLY A 582 -14.80 -8.89 20.56
C GLY A 582 -14.82 -9.01 19.03
N ASP A 583 -14.87 -7.88 18.31
CA ASP A 583 -14.80 -7.83 16.84
C ASP A 583 -13.40 -8.23 16.32
N TYR A 584 -12.39 -8.12 17.19
CA TYR A 584 -10.98 -8.43 16.92
C TYR A 584 -10.47 -9.59 17.79
N ASP A 585 -11.33 -10.54 18.17
CA ASP A 585 -10.91 -11.69 18.99
C ASP A 585 -9.88 -12.62 18.29
N TRP A 586 -9.57 -12.39 17.01
CA TRP A 586 -8.44 -13.02 16.31
C TRP A 586 -7.08 -12.41 16.70
N ALA A 587 -7.05 -11.20 17.28
CA ALA A 587 -5.82 -10.53 17.68
C ALA A 587 -5.31 -11.11 19.01
N HIS A 588 -4.01 -11.30 19.12
CA HIS A 588 -3.36 -11.81 20.35
C HIS A 588 -3.55 -10.83 21.51
N LEU A 589 -3.61 -9.53 21.22
CA LEU A 589 -3.92 -8.52 22.22
C LEU A 589 -5.28 -8.77 22.88
N ALA A 590 -6.30 -9.21 22.13
CA ALA A 590 -7.60 -9.56 22.68
C ALA A 590 -7.50 -10.73 23.67
N MET A 591 -6.66 -11.73 23.39
CA MET A 591 -6.39 -12.86 24.27
C MET A 591 -5.75 -12.44 25.61
N ASN A 592 -4.96 -11.36 25.63
CA ASN A 592 -4.36 -10.86 26.86
C ASN A 592 -5.38 -10.16 27.77
N TYR A 593 -6.34 -9.42 27.20
CA TYR A 593 -7.32 -8.65 27.95
C TYR A 593 -8.59 -9.46 28.29
N TRP A 594 -9.00 -10.40 27.42
CA TRP A 594 -10.22 -11.21 27.58
C TRP A 594 -9.98 -12.70 27.26
N PRO A 595 -9.08 -13.39 27.99
CA PRO A 595 -8.68 -14.75 27.67
C PRO A 595 -9.84 -15.75 27.71
N GLU A 596 -10.76 -15.65 28.67
CA GLU A 596 -11.91 -16.56 28.77
C GLU A 596 -12.81 -16.43 27.55
N ARG A 597 -13.12 -15.20 27.13
CA ARG A 597 -13.97 -14.94 25.97
C ARG A 597 -13.37 -15.51 24.69
N VAL A 598 -12.08 -15.26 24.46
CA VAL A 598 -11.37 -15.73 23.26
C VAL A 598 -11.29 -17.26 23.24
N ARG A 599 -10.95 -17.88 24.36
CA ARG A 599 -10.89 -19.36 24.50
C ARG A 599 -12.23 -20.03 24.24
N GLU A 600 -13.34 -19.45 24.74
CA GLU A 600 -14.67 -20.00 24.46
C GLU A 600 -15.01 -19.94 22.95
N LYS A 601 -14.64 -18.86 22.25
CA LYS A 601 -14.84 -18.77 20.80
C LYS A 601 -13.97 -19.77 20.02
N CYS A 602 -12.75 -20.05 20.46
CA CYS A 602 -11.87 -21.04 19.82
C CYS A 602 -12.48 -22.44 19.75
N LYS A 603 -13.41 -22.80 20.65
CA LYS A 603 -14.11 -24.09 20.61
C LYS A 603 -14.98 -24.29 19.38
N THR A 604 -15.48 -23.21 18.78
CA THR A 604 -16.43 -23.26 17.64
C THR A 604 -15.93 -22.56 16.39
N ASP A 605 -14.91 -21.71 16.49
CA ASP A 605 -14.24 -21.06 15.36
C ASP A 605 -12.80 -21.60 15.21
N LYS A 606 -12.61 -22.45 14.19
CA LYS A 606 -11.31 -23.06 13.87
C LYS A 606 -10.26 -22.01 13.49
N SER A 607 -10.67 -20.89 12.88
CA SER A 607 -9.74 -19.83 12.50
C SER A 607 -9.17 -19.12 13.73
N LEU A 608 -10.02 -18.84 14.72
CA LEU A 608 -9.57 -18.29 16.00
C LEU A 608 -8.69 -19.29 16.76
N ALA A 609 -9.04 -20.58 16.74
CA ALA A 609 -8.22 -21.60 17.34
C ALA A 609 -6.81 -21.64 16.73
N ILE A 610 -6.69 -21.60 15.41
CA ILE A 610 -5.38 -21.51 14.71
C ILE A 610 -4.65 -20.21 15.07
N ALA A 611 -5.34 -19.07 15.03
CA ALA A 611 -4.73 -17.77 15.31
C ALA A 611 -4.07 -17.71 16.69
N HIS A 612 -4.62 -18.41 17.69
CA HIS A 612 -4.12 -18.45 19.07
C HIS A 612 -3.32 -19.72 19.41
N SER A 613 -3.10 -20.62 18.45
CA SER A 613 -2.48 -21.94 18.69
C SER A 613 -3.21 -22.78 19.75
N LEU A 614 -4.55 -22.81 19.66
CA LEU A 614 -5.48 -23.50 20.57
C LEU A 614 -6.39 -24.48 19.81
N GLU A 615 -5.89 -25.10 18.74
CA GLU A 615 -6.62 -26.07 17.93
C GLU A 615 -7.08 -27.31 18.73
N ASP A 616 -6.42 -27.61 19.85
CA ASP A 616 -6.82 -28.65 20.80
C ASP A 616 -8.17 -28.38 21.47
N LEU A 617 -8.59 -27.10 21.55
CA LEU A 617 -9.89 -26.70 22.09
C LEU A 617 -11.02 -26.79 21.06
N TYR A 618 -10.70 -26.83 19.76
CA TYR A 618 -11.70 -26.77 18.70
C TYR A 618 -12.51 -28.08 18.60
N ILE A 619 -13.84 -27.95 18.56
CA ILE A 619 -14.76 -29.08 18.44
C ILE A 619 -15.34 -29.08 17.03
N GLU A 620 -14.97 -30.08 16.23
CA GLU A 620 -15.46 -30.20 14.85
C GLU A 620 -16.98 -30.47 14.84
N PRO A 621 -17.77 -29.65 14.13
CA PRO A 621 -19.22 -29.83 14.08
C PRO A 621 -19.56 -31.14 13.35
N PRO A 622 -20.65 -31.83 13.75
CA PRO A 622 -21.04 -33.08 13.11
C PRO A 622 -21.33 -32.87 11.62
N PRO A 623 -21.00 -33.86 10.75
CA PRO A 623 -21.21 -33.75 9.32
C PRO A 623 -22.69 -33.50 9.00
N LYS A 624 -23.00 -32.41 8.30
CA LYS A 624 -24.38 -32.12 7.86
C LYS A 624 -24.82 -33.19 6.86
N GLU A 625 -25.95 -33.84 7.14
CA GLU A 625 -26.58 -34.79 6.21
C GLU A 625 -26.81 -34.13 4.84
N LYS A 626 -26.29 -34.73 3.78
CA LYS A 626 -26.52 -34.27 2.41
C LYS A 626 -28.02 -34.41 2.09
N LYS A 627 -28.77 -33.30 2.07
CA LYS A 627 -30.14 -33.29 1.56
C LYS A 627 -30.12 -33.77 0.11
N ALA A 628 -30.71 -34.95 -0.14
CA ALA A 628 -30.87 -35.49 -1.48
C ALA A 628 -31.57 -34.47 -2.38
N ARG A 629 -30.92 -34.07 -3.47
CA ARG A 629 -31.51 -33.22 -4.51
C ARG A 629 -32.77 -33.93 -5.02
N LYS A 630 -33.96 -33.36 -4.74
CA LYS A 630 -35.21 -33.79 -5.40
C LYS A 630 -34.98 -33.66 -6.91
N LYS A 631 -34.96 -34.79 -7.63
CA LYS A 631 -35.09 -34.82 -9.09
C LYS A 631 -36.33 -33.99 -9.44
N LYS A 632 -36.16 -32.87 -10.15
CA LYS A 632 -37.28 -32.25 -10.87
C LYS A 632 -37.75 -33.30 -11.86
N GLY A 633 -38.97 -33.80 -11.66
CA GLY A 633 -39.63 -34.66 -12.63
C GLY A 633 -39.82 -33.91 -13.94
N GLU A 634 -39.58 -34.62 -15.03
CA GLU A 634 -40.08 -34.24 -16.36
C GLU A 634 -41.61 -34.14 -16.28
N ALA A 635 -42.12 -32.99 -16.71
CA ALA A 635 -43.51 -32.80 -17.12
C ALA A 635 -43.51 -31.81 -18.29
#